data_AF-A0A357HW99-F1
#
_entry.id   AF-A0A357HW99-F1
#
_cell.length_a   1.000
_cell.length_b   1.000
_cell.length_c   1.000
_cell.angle_alpha   90.00
_cell.angle_beta   90.00
_cell.angle_gamma   90.00
#
_symmetry.space_group_name_H-M   'P 1'
#
loop_
_entity.id
_entity.type
_entity.pdbx_description
1 polymer ?
#
loop_
_entity_poly.entity_id
_entity_poly.type
_entity_poly.pdbx_seq_one_letter_code
_entity_poly.pdbx_strand_id
1 'polypeptide(L)'
;GGITKSGDMVKALTLANGVMCGSLLAGCNEAPGQIIEINGKQYKQYRGMGSSAAMKDGSASRYGHDRKDIATKAAAEGIEALKESVGSLSGVLRELVGGIQSGMGYLGAADLAQLRAKARYIRVSPAGQKESAPHDVITVKTSDSSADSNK
;
A
#
# COMPACT_ATOMS: atom_id res chain seq x y z
N GLY A 1 6.84 -1.76 -5.49
CA GLY A 1 5.38 -2.00 -5.34
C GLY A 1 5.16 -3.33 -4.63
N GLY A 2 3.92 -3.62 -4.20
CA GLY A 2 3.57 -4.88 -3.51
C GLY A 2 3.60 -4.84 -1.99
N ILE A 3 3.85 -3.68 -1.38
CA ILE A 3 3.78 -3.49 0.08
C ILE A 3 2.32 -3.41 0.49
N THR A 4 1.89 -4.30 1.40
CA THR A 4 0.50 -4.36 1.89
C THR A 4 0.36 -3.96 3.36
N LYS A 5 1.47 -3.99 4.11
CA LYS A 5 1.53 -3.64 5.54
C LYS A 5 2.94 -3.18 5.93
N SER A 6 3.07 -2.56 7.10
CA SER A 6 4.35 -2.10 7.65
C SER A 6 5.41 -3.19 7.75
N GLY A 7 5.03 -4.43 8.07
CA GLY A 7 5.94 -5.58 8.09
C GLY A 7 6.58 -5.88 6.73
N ASP A 8 5.89 -5.61 5.62
CA ASP A 8 6.47 -5.75 4.28
C ASP A 8 7.49 -4.64 4.02
N MET A 9 7.27 -3.42 4.56
CA MET A 9 8.25 -2.33 4.48
C MET A 9 9.53 -2.70 5.22
N VAL A 10 9.43 -3.32 6.40
CA VAL A 10 10.60 -3.82 7.14
C VAL A 10 11.38 -4.81 6.29
N LYS A 11 10.70 -5.82 5.73
CA LYS A 11 11.32 -6.84 4.85
C LYS A 11 11.91 -6.25 3.56
N ALA A 12 11.40 -5.12 3.08
CA ALA A 12 11.95 -4.47 1.89
C ALA A 12 13.17 -3.59 2.25
N LEU A 13 13.13 -2.86 3.37
CA LEU A 13 14.19 -1.94 3.79
C LEU A 13 15.49 -2.65 4.20
N THR A 14 15.41 -3.92 4.57
CA THR A 14 16.56 -4.82 4.75
C THR A 14 17.30 -5.14 3.45
N LEU A 15 16.70 -4.90 2.28
CA LEU A 15 17.28 -5.17 0.95
C LEU A 15 17.31 -3.94 0.03
N ALA A 16 16.70 -2.83 0.44
CA ALA A 16 16.59 -1.60 -0.35
C ALA A 16 16.77 -0.34 0.51
N ASN A 17 17.07 0.79 -0.13
CA ASN A 17 17.23 2.07 0.56
C ASN A 17 15.91 2.80 0.83
N GLY A 18 14.84 2.42 0.16
CA GLY A 18 13.52 3.03 0.30
C GLY A 18 12.44 2.16 -0.32
N VAL A 19 11.19 2.52 -0.05
CA VAL A 19 10.00 1.84 -0.58
C VAL A 19 9.06 2.86 -1.21
N MET A 20 8.42 2.46 -2.29
CA MET A 20 7.38 3.24 -2.96
C MET A 20 6.03 2.53 -2.80
N CYS A 21 5.07 3.26 -2.25
CA CYS A 21 3.75 2.74 -1.86
C CYS A 21 2.65 3.52 -2.58
N GLY A 22 1.84 2.84 -3.39
CA GLY A 22 0.65 3.42 -4.01
C GLY A 22 -0.61 3.09 -3.20
N SER A 23 -0.98 1.81 -3.18
CA SER A 23 -2.23 1.32 -2.58
C SER A 23 -2.40 1.65 -1.08
N LEU A 24 -1.32 1.71 -0.30
CA LEU A 24 -1.37 2.10 1.11
C LEU A 24 -1.75 3.57 1.31
N LEU A 25 -1.39 4.43 0.36
CA LEU A 25 -1.58 5.88 0.45
C LEU A 25 -2.79 6.36 -0.36
N ALA A 26 -3.31 5.55 -1.28
CA ALA A 26 -4.38 5.92 -2.19
C ALA A 26 -5.71 6.27 -1.50
N GLY A 27 -5.94 5.75 -0.28
CA GLY A 27 -7.12 6.06 0.53
C GLY A 27 -6.97 7.30 1.42
N CYS A 28 -5.80 7.95 1.43
CA CYS A 28 -5.57 9.13 2.27
C CYS A 28 -6.32 10.35 1.73
N ASN A 29 -6.68 11.29 2.60
CA ASN A 29 -7.39 12.53 2.25
C ASN A 29 -6.66 13.33 1.16
N GLU A 30 -5.33 13.36 1.24
CA GLU A 30 -4.41 14.08 0.36
C GLU A 30 -4.22 13.41 -1.01
N ALA A 31 -4.57 12.13 -1.15
CA ALA A 31 -4.47 11.44 -2.42
C ALA A 31 -5.48 12.01 -3.44
N PRO A 32 -5.12 12.16 -4.72
CA PRO A 32 -6.09 12.57 -5.74
C PRO A 32 -7.12 11.46 -5.99
N GLY A 33 -8.28 11.84 -6.51
CA GLY A 33 -9.35 10.91 -6.88
C GLY A 33 -10.68 11.25 -6.21
N GLN A 34 -11.78 10.87 -6.87
CA GLN A 34 -13.12 11.10 -6.34
C GLN A 34 -13.41 10.16 -5.17
N ILE A 35 -14.11 10.67 -4.17
CA ILE A 35 -14.68 9.88 -3.07
C ILE A 35 -16.05 9.37 -3.51
N ILE A 36 -16.29 8.08 -3.34
CA ILE A 36 -17.54 7.39 -3.64
C ILE A 36 -18.02 6.71 -2.36
N GLU A 37 -19.31 6.84 -2.05
CA GLU A 37 -19.92 6.12 -0.94
C GLU A 37 -20.63 4.86 -1.45
N ILE A 38 -20.34 3.72 -0.81
CA ILE A 38 -20.98 2.43 -1.09
C ILE A 38 -21.37 1.82 0.25
N ASN A 39 -22.67 1.62 0.47
CA ASN A 39 -23.23 1.03 1.69
C ASN A 39 -22.74 1.74 2.99
N GLY A 40 -22.72 3.07 2.99
CA GLY A 40 -22.28 3.88 4.14
C GLY A 40 -20.76 3.87 4.39
N LYS A 41 -19.97 3.29 3.48
CA LYS A 41 -18.50 3.35 3.52
C LYS A 41 -17.96 4.22 2.41
N GLN A 42 -16.95 5.03 2.73
CA GLN A 42 -16.29 5.92 1.77
C GLN A 42 -15.08 5.24 1.15
N TYR A 43 -14.97 5.37 -0.17
CA TYR A 43 -13.88 4.83 -0.98
C TYR A 43 -13.31 5.92 -1.89
N LYS A 44 -12.01 5.87 -2.19
CA LYS A 44 -11.35 6.71 -3.18
C LYS A 44 -11.02 5.91 -4.43
N GLN A 45 -11.20 6.53 -5.60
CA GLN A 45 -10.77 5.96 -6.87
C GLN A 45 -9.24 5.77 -6.88
N TYR A 46 -8.81 4.57 -7.25
CA TYR A 46 -7.41 4.19 -7.39
C TYR A 46 -7.22 3.40 -8.68
N ARG A 47 -6.27 3.79 -9.52
CA ARG A 47 -6.04 3.13 -10.81
C ARG A 47 -4.57 2.90 -11.09
N GLY A 48 -4.29 1.80 -11.78
CA GLY A 48 -2.97 1.57 -12.36
C GLY A 48 -2.71 2.57 -13.49
N MET A 49 -1.49 3.09 -13.61
CA MET A 49 -1.14 4.05 -14.66
C MET A 49 -1.18 3.45 -16.08
N GLY A 50 -1.17 2.12 -16.21
CA GLY A 50 -1.43 1.36 -17.45
C GLY A 50 -2.88 0.91 -17.63
N SER A 51 -3.83 1.47 -16.85
CA SER A 51 -5.27 1.26 -17.07
C SER A 51 -5.79 2.07 -18.25
N SER A 52 -6.90 1.63 -18.85
CA SER A 52 -7.53 2.32 -19.97
C SER A 52 -7.87 3.77 -19.66
N ALA A 53 -8.43 4.08 -18.47
CA ALA A 53 -8.72 5.46 -18.11
C ALA A 53 -7.45 6.31 -17.95
N ALA A 54 -6.39 5.78 -17.32
CA ALA A 54 -5.14 6.51 -17.15
C ALA A 54 -4.45 6.80 -18.50
N MET A 55 -4.47 5.83 -19.42
CA MET A 55 -3.88 5.97 -20.76
C MET A 55 -4.60 7.02 -21.60
N LYS A 56 -5.93 7.08 -21.52
CA LYS A 56 -6.75 8.12 -22.16
C LYS A 56 -6.43 9.53 -21.65
N ASP A 57 -6.17 9.65 -20.34
CA ASP A 57 -5.79 10.92 -19.69
C ASP A 57 -4.33 11.35 -19.96
N GLY A 58 -3.59 10.62 -20.82
CA GLY A 58 -2.26 11.02 -21.29
C GLY A 58 -1.09 10.29 -20.65
N SER A 59 -1.32 9.27 -19.79
CA SER A 59 -0.22 8.45 -19.26
C SER A 59 0.52 7.66 -20.35
N ALA A 60 -0.13 7.42 -21.50
CA ALA A 60 0.44 6.67 -22.64
C ALA A 60 1.80 7.22 -23.09
N SER A 61 1.95 8.56 -23.12
CA SER A 61 3.21 9.22 -23.53
C SER A 61 4.40 8.88 -22.63
N ARG A 62 4.16 8.62 -21.32
CA ARG A 62 5.21 8.29 -20.34
C ARG A 62 5.65 6.83 -20.40
N TYR A 63 4.85 5.96 -21.00
CA TYR A 63 5.18 4.54 -21.22
C TYR A 63 5.86 4.30 -22.59
N GLY A 64 6.29 5.37 -23.27
CA GLY A 64 6.97 5.27 -24.56
C GLY A 64 6.01 5.01 -25.72
N HIS A 65 4.76 5.47 -25.62
CA HIS A 65 3.74 5.24 -26.65
C HIS A 65 3.31 6.55 -27.30
N ASP A 66 3.30 6.54 -28.63
CA ASP A 66 2.81 7.66 -29.42
C ASP A 66 1.27 7.72 -29.33
N ARG A 67 0.67 8.92 -29.30
CA ARG A 67 -0.78 9.09 -29.08
C ARG A 67 -1.64 8.34 -30.12
N LYS A 68 -1.06 8.02 -31.28
CA LYS A 68 -1.70 7.30 -32.38
C LYS A 68 -1.87 5.80 -32.12
N ASP A 69 -1.09 5.19 -31.22
CA ASP A 69 -1.13 3.76 -30.92
C ASP A 69 -2.08 3.37 -29.77
N ILE A 70 -2.72 4.35 -29.12
CA ILE A 70 -3.66 4.15 -28.00
C ILE A 70 -4.89 3.35 -28.46
N ALA A 71 -5.30 3.47 -29.73
CA ALA A 71 -6.40 2.69 -30.29
C ALA A 71 -6.00 1.24 -30.64
N THR A 72 -4.71 0.98 -30.82
CA THR A 72 -4.17 -0.28 -31.37
C THR A 72 -3.70 -1.27 -30.31
N LYS A 73 -3.47 -0.82 -29.06
CA LYS A 73 -3.20 -1.73 -27.93
C LYS A 73 -4.52 -2.21 -27.31
N ALA A 74 -4.87 -3.47 -27.59
CA ALA A 74 -6.10 -4.13 -27.14
C ALA A 74 -6.10 -4.61 -25.68
N ALA A 75 -5.01 -4.43 -24.90
CA ALA A 75 -4.92 -4.97 -23.54
C ALA A 75 -4.37 -3.94 -22.54
N ALA A 76 -5.21 -3.55 -21.57
CA ALA A 76 -4.80 -2.76 -20.42
C ALA A 76 -3.99 -3.62 -19.44
N GLU A 77 -2.88 -3.09 -18.93
CA GLU A 77 -2.00 -3.78 -17.96
C GLU A 77 -2.31 -3.38 -16.50
N GLY A 78 -3.16 -2.37 -16.32
CA GLY A 78 -3.64 -1.91 -15.02
C GLY A 78 -5.16 -1.95 -14.93
N ILE A 79 -5.66 -2.11 -13.71
CA ILE A 79 -7.09 -2.02 -13.40
C ILE A 79 -7.44 -0.66 -12.78
N GLU A 80 -8.73 -0.38 -12.80
CA GLU A 80 -9.36 0.68 -12.01
C GLU A 80 -10.06 0.02 -10.83
N ALA A 81 -9.87 0.58 -9.64
CA ALA A 81 -10.31 -0.01 -8.39
C ALA A 81 -10.71 1.09 -7.38
N LEU A 82 -11.29 0.64 -6.27
CA LEU A 82 -11.64 1.49 -5.15
C LEU A 82 -10.78 1.10 -3.94
N LYS A 83 -10.25 2.11 -3.26
CA LYS A 83 -9.52 1.95 -1.99
C LYS A 83 -10.35 2.58 -0.88
N GLU A 84 -10.58 1.88 0.22
CA GLU A 84 -11.28 2.44 1.38
C GLU A 84 -10.58 3.72 1.87
N SER A 85 -11.37 4.73 2.21
CA SER A 85 -10.86 5.98 2.77
C SER A 85 -10.30 5.73 4.17
N VAL A 86 -9.05 6.17 4.42
CA VAL A 86 -8.31 5.85 5.67
C VAL A 86 -7.90 7.08 6.48
N GLY A 87 -8.41 8.27 6.13
CA GLY A 87 -8.12 9.52 6.84
C GLY A 87 -6.85 10.23 6.37
N SER A 88 -6.16 10.95 7.27
CA SER A 88 -4.99 11.76 6.90
C SER A 88 -3.74 10.92 6.61
N LEU A 89 -2.93 11.39 5.67
CA LEU A 89 -1.62 10.81 5.36
C LEU A 89 -0.72 10.75 6.59
N SER A 90 -0.76 11.78 7.44
CA SER A 90 0.05 11.83 8.67
C SER A 90 -0.29 10.67 9.62
N GLY A 91 -1.58 10.35 9.80
CA GLY A 91 -2.02 9.23 10.63
C GLY A 91 -1.52 7.89 10.08
N VAL A 92 -1.71 7.66 8.79
CA VAL A 92 -1.24 6.45 8.10
C VAL A 92 0.29 6.31 8.20
N LEU A 93 1.04 7.38 7.98
CA LEU A 93 2.50 7.36 8.10
C LEU A 93 2.96 7.05 9.53
N ARG A 94 2.27 7.57 10.55
CA ARG A 94 2.60 7.28 11.95
C ARG A 94 2.48 5.79 12.25
N GLU A 95 1.41 5.15 11.79
CA GLU A 95 1.23 3.70 11.95
C GLU A 95 2.30 2.90 11.20
N LEU A 96 2.59 3.27 9.95
CA LEU A 96 3.61 2.59 9.14
C LEU A 96 5.01 2.72 9.76
N VAL A 97 5.37 3.93 10.23
CA VAL A 97 6.65 4.19 10.91
C VAL A 97 6.71 3.42 12.24
N GLY A 98 5.64 3.39 13.03
CA GLY A 98 5.58 2.61 14.27
C GLY A 98 5.81 1.12 14.02
N GLY A 99 5.23 0.57 12.95
CA GLY A 99 5.49 -0.81 12.54
C GLY A 99 6.94 -1.06 12.10
N ILE A 100 7.56 -0.10 11.41
CA ILE A 100 8.99 -0.18 11.03
C ILE A 100 9.88 -0.17 12.27
N GLN A 101 9.64 0.76 13.19
CA GLN A 101 10.39 0.86 14.45
C GLN A 101 10.25 -0.40 15.29
N SER A 102 9.06 -0.98 15.39
CA SER A 102 8.83 -2.28 16.04
C SER A 102 9.65 -3.40 15.39
N GLY A 103 9.63 -3.50 14.06
CA GLY A 103 10.44 -4.48 13.32
C GLY A 103 11.94 -4.31 13.50
N MET A 104 12.43 -3.06 13.52
CA MET A 104 13.83 -2.73 13.84
C MET A 104 14.18 -3.11 15.28
N GLY A 105 13.26 -2.88 16.23
CA GLY A 105 13.39 -3.26 17.63
C GLY A 105 13.59 -4.77 17.81
N TYR A 106 12.80 -5.61 17.14
CA TYR A 106 12.97 -7.07 17.18
C TYR A 106 14.35 -7.54 16.70
N LEU A 107 14.97 -6.82 15.77
CA LEU A 107 16.32 -7.11 15.26
C LEU A 107 17.43 -6.38 16.03
N GLY A 108 17.06 -5.56 17.03
CA GLY A 108 17.99 -4.71 17.77
C GLY A 108 18.75 -3.72 16.89
N ALA A 109 18.12 -3.22 15.83
CA ALA A 109 18.73 -2.31 14.86
C ALA A 109 18.39 -0.85 15.19
N ALA A 110 19.41 -0.01 15.46
CA ALA A 110 19.20 1.41 15.74
C ALA A 110 18.97 2.26 14.46
N ASP A 111 19.38 1.74 13.31
CA ASP A 111 19.31 2.43 12.02
C ASP A 111 19.11 1.41 10.88
N LEU A 112 18.88 1.92 9.66
CA LEU A 112 18.64 1.05 8.50
C LEU A 112 19.89 0.27 8.06
N ALA A 113 21.11 0.74 8.34
CA ALA A 113 22.32 -0.02 8.01
C ALA A 113 22.43 -1.26 8.91
N GLN A 114 22.18 -1.10 10.20
CA GLN A 114 22.09 -2.21 11.15
C GLN A 114 20.93 -3.15 10.84
N LEU A 115 19.78 -2.62 10.41
CA LEU A 115 18.63 -3.45 10.01
C LEU A 115 19.06 -4.42 8.89
N ARG A 116 19.77 -3.93 7.88
CA ARG A 116 20.30 -4.75 6.77
C ARG A 116 21.34 -5.76 7.26
N ALA A 117 22.29 -5.32 8.09
CA ALA A 117 23.38 -6.16 8.57
C ALA A 117 22.91 -7.29 9.51
N LYS A 118 21.87 -7.04 10.31
CA LYS A 118 21.34 -7.99 11.30
C LYS A 118 20.20 -8.85 10.78
N ALA A 119 19.63 -8.54 9.62
CA ALA A 119 18.49 -9.26 9.08
C ALA A 119 18.78 -10.75 8.87
N ARG A 120 17.91 -11.60 9.39
CA ARG A 120 17.91 -13.06 9.15
C ARG A 120 16.52 -13.49 8.73
N TYR A 121 16.46 -14.43 7.79
CA TYR A 121 15.21 -14.89 7.22
C TYR A 121 15.04 -16.38 7.39
N ILE A 122 13.77 -16.78 7.49
CA ILE A 122 13.32 -18.14 7.30
C ILE A 122 12.27 -18.15 6.19
N ARG A 123 12.24 -19.22 5.40
CA ARG A 123 11.17 -19.45 4.45
C ARG A 123 10.00 -20.10 5.19
N VAL A 124 8.81 -19.53 5.05
CA VAL A 124 7.59 -20.07 5.65
C VAL A 124 6.75 -20.77 4.58
N SER A 125 6.05 -21.82 4.99
CA SER A 125 5.04 -22.49 4.15
C SER A 125 3.75 -21.66 4.10
N PRO A 126 2.78 -21.99 3.22
CA PRO A 126 1.47 -21.36 3.24
C PRO A 126 0.74 -21.49 4.59
N ALA A 127 0.95 -22.60 5.31
CA ALA A 127 0.40 -22.78 6.66
C ALA A 127 1.01 -21.79 7.66
N GLY A 128 2.34 -21.60 7.64
CA GLY A 128 3.00 -20.60 8.49
C GLY A 128 2.61 -19.16 8.14
N GLN A 129 2.28 -18.90 6.86
CA GLN A 129 1.75 -17.59 6.46
C GLN A 129 0.33 -17.35 7.01
N LYS A 130 -0.52 -18.39 7.07
CA LYS A 130 -1.84 -18.31 7.70
C LYS A 130 -1.72 -18.10 9.21
N GLU A 131 -0.81 -18.84 9.85
CA GLU A 131 -0.50 -18.70 11.28
C GLU A 131 -0.02 -17.29 11.63
N SER A 132 0.72 -16.62 10.74
CA SER A 132 1.20 -15.25 10.96
C SER A 132 0.11 -14.17 10.97
N ALA A 133 -1.10 -14.47 10.50
CA ALA A 133 -2.25 -13.58 10.55
C ALA A 133 -3.15 -13.96 11.73
N PRO A 134 -4.00 -13.04 12.26
CA PRO A 134 -5.03 -13.43 13.22
C PRO A 134 -5.88 -14.59 12.67
N HIS A 135 -5.99 -15.67 13.44
CA HIS A 135 -6.74 -16.86 13.09
C HIS A 135 -7.49 -17.40 14.32
N ASP A 136 -8.55 -18.17 14.09
CA ASP A 136 -9.40 -18.81 15.11
C ASP A 136 -10.10 -17.84 16.09
N VAL A 137 -10.31 -16.59 15.67
CA VAL A 137 -11.00 -15.55 16.44
C VAL A 137 -11.94 -14.72 15.57
N ILE A 138 -13.02 -14.19 16.18
CA ILE A 138 -13.88 -13.19 15.54
C ILE A 138 -13.29 -11.81 15.82
N THR A 139 -12.89 -11.10 14.77
CA THR A 139 -12.35 -9.74 14.90
C THR A 139 -13.50 -8.75 15.11
N VAL A 140 -13.60 -8.18 16.32
CA VAL A 140 -14.69 -7.25 16.71
C VAL A 140 -14.36 -5.79 16.37
N LYS A 141 -13.07 -5.42 16.42
CA LYS A 141 -12.56 -4.10 16.03
C LYS A 141 -11.16 -4.31 15.46
N THR A 142 -10.95 -3.92 14.21
CA THR A 142 -9.59 -3.75 13.67
C THR A 142 -9.04 -2.43 14.18
N SER A 143 -7.77 -2.43 14.61
CA SER A 143 -7.02 -1.28 15.15
C SER A 143 -7.39 0.07 14.52
N ASP A 144 -7.60 1.07 15.38
CA ASP A 144 -8.21 2.39 15.13
C ASP A 144 -7.90 3.07 13.79
N SER A 145 -8.58 2.66 12.71
CA SER A 145 -8.80 3.49 11.51
C SER A 145 -10.01 4.42 11.68
N SER A 146 -10.39 4.72 12.93
CA SER A 146 -11.52 5.57 13.31
C SER A 146 -11.08 6.63 14.32
N ALA A 147 -10.07 7.42 13.99
CA ALA A 147 -9.65 8.57 14.78
C ALA A 147 -9.47 9.81 13.88
N ASP A 148 -10.57 10.27 13.30
CA ASP A 148 -10.93 11.69 13.22
C ASP A 148 -12.25 11.84 12.42
N SER A 149 -13.37 11.62 13.10
CA SER A 149 -14.67 12.11 12.66
C SER A 149 -15.37 12.85 13.80
N ASN A 150 -14.61 13.70 14.51
CA ASN A 150 -15.20 14.72 15.37
C ASN A 150 -14.22 15.88 15.62
N LYS A 151 -14.15 16.80 14.66
CA LYS A 151 -14.00 18.25 14.88
C LYS A 151 -14.39 19.02 13.63
#